data_AF-W5WIP2-F1
#
_entry.id   AF-W5WIP2-F1
#
_cell.length_a   1.000
_cell.length_b   1.000
_cell.length_c   1.000
_cell.angle_alpha   90.00
_cell.angle_beta   90.00
_cell.angle_gamma   90.00
#
_symmetry.space_group_name_H-M   'P 1'
#
loop_
_entity.id
_entity.type
_entity.pdbx_description
1 polymer ?
#
loop_
_entity_poly.entity_id
_entity_poly.type
_entity_poly.pdbx_seq_one_letter_code
_entity_poly.pdbx_strand_id
1 'polypeptide(L)'
;MNVPEMRWILAFDASCEKCLKISSAVAQACDGKLELLPLAHPDVGRWREQSLGSQAPWTPTLIKVQADKIRSWTGTAMGIPLACRLGPRSTMRVLRSLGQLRRQAGEHPSEEGAGERTVGRKKFLQLGTGIAVVAGMILAGRTTAFAERKCATIDSWIEANKERLPEHYDAIIAYPMEYRMAIFSALSTESKSRFWLEHLNRYCTTHPGLTAEQVKVLDSATAIAGTQSTFERTLDPDMSRRLGDLKEAAVEAFGYNEARALIATLGPPDESAASRASLLDKPSCQCSDRDNWCSNNQYCGKTNNCQRHKGCGSLGLYVCNGLCKNP
;
A
#
# COMPACT_ATOMS: atom_id res chain seq x y z
N MET A 1 15.73 32.38 28.02
CA MET A 1 16.68 31.44 27.39
C MET A 1 15.89 30.21 26.96
N ASN A 2 15.51 30.13 25.68
CA ASN A 2 14.75 28.99 25.16
C ASN A 2 15.70 27.80 25.02
N VAL A 3 15.51 26.78 25.87
CA VAL A 3 16.18 25.48 25.68
C VAL A 3 15.66 24.91 24.36
N PRO A 4 16.54 24.54 23.39
CA PRO A 4 16.08 23.99 22.14
C PRO A 4 15.28 22.71 22.40
N GLU A 5 14.03 22.70 21.97
CA GLU A 5 13.09 21.61 22.21
C GLU A 5 13.60 20.32 21.57
N MET A 6 13.89 19.30 22.38
CA MET A 6 14.40 18.02 21.91
C MET A 6 13.23 17.17 21.41
N ARG A 7 13.19 16.92 20.10
CA ARG A 7 12.15 16.12 19.45
C ARG A 7 12.64 14.72 19.15
N TRP A 8 11.79 13.73 19.44
CA TRP A 8 12.01 12.33 19.08
C TRP A 8 10.89 11.89 18.15
N ILE A 9 11.26 11.52 16.93
CA ILE A 9 10.32 11.17 15.87
C ILE A 9 10.55 9.70 15.51
N LEU A 10 9.49 8.90 15.52
CA LEU A 10 9.50 7.59 14.87
C LEU A 10 8.85 7.75 13.50
N ALA A 11 9.68 7.75 12.47
CA ALA A 11 9.25 7.82 11.08
C ALA A 11 8.91 6.41 10.57
N PHE A 12 7.75 6.26 9.94
CA PHE A 12 7.25 4.98 9.45
C PHE A 12 6.62 5.11 8.07
N ASP A 13 6.44 3.97 7.40
CA ASP A 13 5.73 3.95 6.14
C ASP A 13 4.22 4.04 6.39
N ALA A 14 3.67 5.24 6.23
CA ALA A 14 2.25 5.49 6.39
C ALA A 14 1.39 4.85 5.29
N SER A 15 2.00 4.39 4.19
CA SER A 15 1.31 3.67 3.11
C SER A 15 1.11 2.18 3.42
N CYS A 16 1.75 1.65 4.47
CA CYS A 16 1.56 0.28 4.90
C CYS A 16 0.56 0.23 6.06
N GLU A 17 -0.62 -0.36 5.82
CA GLU A 17 -1.70 -0.46 6.81
C GLU A 17 -1.24 -1.14 8.12
N LYS A 18 -0.37 -2.14 8.02
CA LYS A 18 0.25 -2.79 9.19
C LYS A 18 1.17 -1.83 9.93
N CYS A 19 2.00 -1.07 9.22
CA CYS A 19 2.88 -0.07 9.82
C CYS A 19 2.08 1.08 10.45
N LEU A 20 0.95 1.47 9.87
CA LEU A 20 0.03 2.48 10.40
C LEU A 20 -0.68 2.00 11.67
N LYS A 21 -1.19 0.76 11.69
CA LYS A 21 -1.79 0.16 12.90
C LYS A 21 -0.77 0.01 14.02
N ILE A 22 0.43 -0.48 13.68
CA ILE A 22 1.55 -0.62 14.61
C ILE A 22 1.99 0.75 15.13
N SER A 23 2.15 1.75 14.27
CA SER A 23 2.59 3.07 14.68
C SER A 23 1.54 3.77 15.54
N SER A 24 0.25 3.70 15.19
CA SER A 24 -0.84 4.24 16.02
C SER A 24 -0.87 3.64 17.43
N ALA A 25 -0.73 2.31 17.54
CA ALA A 25 -0.62 1.63 18.83
C ALA A 25 0.64 2.06 19.61
N VAL A 26 1.76 2.30 18.91
CA VAL A 26 2.98 2.85 19.51
C VAL A 26 2.75 4.28 20.02
N ALA A 27 2.14 5.19 19.25
CA ALA A 27 1.85 6.56 19.70
C ALA A 27 1.01 6.58 20.98
N GLN A 28 -0.10 5.82 21.00
CA GLN A 28 -0.97 5.74 22.16
C GLN A 28 -0.23 5.19 23.39
N ALA A 29 0.66 4.20 23.19
CA ALA A 29 1.42 3.62 24.29
C ALA A 29 2.54 4.53 24.82
N CYS A 30 3.03 5.46 23.99
CA CYS A 30 4.21 6.28 24.27
C CYS A 30 3.91 7.62 24.97
N ASP A 31 2.64 8.00 25.12
CA ASP A 31 2.20 9.12 25.97
C ASP A 31 2.94 10.44 25.67
N GLY A 32 2.97 10.83 24.39
CA GLY A 32 3.63 12.05 23.92
C GLY A 32 5.17 12.04 23.92
N LYS A 33 5.82 10.94 24.33
CA LYS A 33 7.29 10.84 24.34
C LYS A 33 7.92 10.70 22.95
N LEU A 34 7.11 10.29 21.96
CA LEU A 34 7.48 10.11 20.57
C LEU A 34 6.45 10.80 19.68
N GLU A 35 6.95 11.53 18.71
CA GLU A 35 6.20 12.06 17.59
C GLU A 35 6.19 11.03 16.45
N LEU A 36 5.08 10.91 15.73
CA LEU A 36 4.95 10.02 14.59
C LEU A 36 4.82 10.83 13.31
N LEU A 37 5.74 10.61 12.38
CA LEU A 37 5.70 11.26 11.07
C LEU A 37 5.81 10.22 9.95
N PRO A 38 5.14 10.42 8.81
CA PRO A 38 5.38 9.61 7.63
C PRO A 38 6.83 9.72 7.15
N LEU A 39 7.37 8.64 6.58
CA LEU A 39 8.67 8.68 5.89
C LEU A 39 8.73 9.70 4.76
N ALA A 40 7.59 9.98 4.13
CA ALA A 40 7.44 10.98 3.07
C ALA A 40 7.35 12.42 3.58
N HIS A 41 7.35 12.66 4.90
CA HIS A 41 7.27 14.01 5.43
C HIS A 41 8.54 14.82 5.03
N PRO A 42 8.41 16.06 4.51
CA PRO A 42 9.55 16.83 4.01
C PRO A 42 10.69 16.99 5.03
N ASP A 43 10.34 17.26 6.29
CA ASP A 43 11.35 17.35 7.37
C ASP A 43 12.03 16.02 7.66
N VAL A 44 11.29 14.91 7.59
CA VAL A 44 11.84 13.57 7.79
C VAL A 44 12.83 13.22 6.68
N GLY A 45 12.51 13.57 5.44
CA GLY A 45 13.41 13.45 4.30
C GLY A 45 14.73 14.20 4.55
N ARG A 46 14.64 15.49 4.88
CA ARG A 46 15.81 16.35 5.16
C ARG A 46 16.68 15.80 6.30
N TRP A 47 16.05 15.40 7.41
CA TRP A 47 16.76 14.88 8.58
C TRP A 47 17.45 13.53 8.30
N ARG A 48 16.79 12.66 7.53
CA ARG A 48 17.37 11.38 7.10
C ARG A 48 18.54 11.59 6.16
N GLU A 49 18.43 12.48 5.20
CA GLU A 49 19.53 12.82 4.29
C GLU A 49 20.74 13.38 5.06
N GLN A 50 20.50 14.31 6.00
CA GLN A 50 21.56 14.93 6.80
C GLN A 50 22.29 13.94 7.73
N SER A 51 21.62 12.87 8.18
CA SER A 51 22.18 11.94 9.19
C SER A 51 22.56 10.55 8.67
N LEU A 52 21.92 10.10 7.59
CA LEU A 52 22.12 8.78 6.97
C LEU A 52 22.65 8.88 5.53
N GLY A 53 22.72 10.09 4.97
CA GLY A 53 23.13 10.36 3.59
C GLY A 53 21.97 10.31 2.58
N SER A 54 22.23 10.77 1.36
CA SER A 54 21.26 10.82 0.25
C SER A 54 20.78 9.46 -0.23
N GLN A 55 21.44 8.38 0.18
CA GLN A 55 21.10 6.98 -0.15
C GLN A 55 20.44 6.24 1.04
N ALA A 56 19.85 6.98 1.99
CA ALA A 56 19.23 6.40 3.17
C ALA A 56 18.08 5.42 2.81
N PRO A 57 18.12 4.15 3.27
CA PRO A 57 17.15 3.14 2.87
C PRO A 57 15.74 3.46 3.38
N TRP A 58 14.72 3.34 2.53
CA TRP A 58 13.30 3.60 2.88
C TRP A 58 12.75 2.55 3.85
N THR A 59 13.06 2.76 5.13
CA THR A 59 12.74 1.87 6.25
C THR A 59 12.34 2.73 7.44
N PRO A 60 11.57 2.18 8.40
CA PRO A 60 11.25 2.89 9.62
C PRO A 60 12.52 3.39 10.33
N THR A 61 12.49 4.65 10.73
CA THR A 61 13.66 5.35 11.29
C THR A 61 13.27 6.12 12.53
N LEU A 62 14.01 5.91 13.60
CA LEU A 62 13.95 6.77 14.77
C LEU A 62 14.89 7.96 14.56
N ILE A 63 14.38 9.17 14.71
CA ILE A 63 15.10 10.42 14.51
C ILE A 63 15.07 11.20 15.81
N LYS A 64 16.23 11.66 16.26
CA LYS A 64 16.37 12.61 17.35
C LYS A 64 16.84 13.93 16.77
N VAL A 65 16.06 14.98 16.98
CA VAL A 65 16.36 16.35 16.54
C VAL A 65 16.61 17.21 17.77
N GLN A 66 17.78 17.83 17.83
CA GLN A 66 18.15 18.78 18.90
C GLN A 66 18.91 19.95 18.30
N ALA A 67 18.24 21.08 18.10
CA ALA A 67 18.77 22.21 17.32
C ALA A 67 19.36 21.69 15.98
N ASP A 68 20.67 21.88 15.75
CA ASP A 68 21.35 21.45 14.52
C ASP A 68 21.89 20.01 14.55
N LYS A 69 21.71 19.29 15.66
CA LYS A 69 22.19 17.91 15.81
C LYS A 69 21.07 16.92 15.52
N ILE A 70 21.22 16.19 14.43
CA ILE A 70 20.31 15.12 14.02
C ILE A 70 20.99 13.79 14.16
N ARG A 71 20.32 12.84 14.82
CA ARG A 71 20.74 11.44 14.85
C ARG A 71 19.60 10.55 14.42
N SER A 72 19.91 9.58 13.58
CA SER A 72 18.92 8.64 13.06
C SER A 72 19.38 7.20 13.24
N TRP A 73 18.44 6.32 13.53
CA TRP A 73 18.67 4.88 13.68
C TRP A 73 17.61 4.11 12.90
N THR A 74 18.04 3.12 12.13
CA THR A 74 17.19 2.23 11.34
C THR A 74 17.32 0.78 11.84
N GLY A 75 16.34 -0.07 11.50
CA GLY A 75 16.41 -1.50 11.76
C GLY A 75 16.66 -1.86 13.24
N THR A 76 17.59 -2.78 13.51
CA THR A 76 17.93 -3.22 14.87
C THR A 76 18.63 -2.14 15.70
N ALA A 77 19.35 -1.21 15.07
CA ALA A 77 20.05 -0.12 15.75
C ALA A 77 19.07 0.86 16.43
N MET A 78 17.80 0.87 16.02
CA MET A 78 16.73 1.64 16.65
C MET A 78 16.33 1.12 18.04
N GLY A 79 16.53 -0.17 18.32
CA GLY A 79 15.95 -0.84 19.49
C GLY A 79 16.39 -0.24 20.82
N ILE A 80 17.70 -0.03 21.01
CA ILE A 80 18.26 0.49 22.26
C ILE A 80 17.84 1.96 22.49
N PRO A 81 18.05 2.90 21.53
CA PRO A 81 17.63 4.29 21.72
C PRO A 81 16.12 4.44 21.96
N LEU A 82 15.30 3.65 21.27
CA LEU A 82 13.85 3.63 21.45
C LEU A 82 13.47 3.17 22.86
N ALA A 83 14.04 2.07 23.33
CA ALA A 83 13.79 1.56 24.68
C ALA A 83 14.23 2.56 25.76
N CYS A 84 15.40 3.19 25.60
CA CYS A 84 15.90 4.23 26.50
C CYS A 84 14.97 5.45 26.55
N ARG A 85 14.42 5.88 25.40
CA ARG A 85 13.51 7.04 25.34
C ARG A 85 12.15 6.75 25.97
N LEU A 86 11.60 5.58 25.72
CA LEU A 86 10.28 5.19 26.23
C LEU A 86 10.31 4.89 27.74
N GLY A 87 11.40 4.28 28.20
CA GLY A 87 11.53 3.78 29.55
C GLY A 87 10.71 2.49 29.76
N PRO A 88 11.00 1.75 30.85
CA PRO A 88 10.56 0.37 31.02
C PRO A 88 9.03 0.19 30.96
N ARG A 89 8.26 1.14 31.52
CA ARG A 89 6.79 1.08 31.54
C ARG A 89 6.17 1.26 30.16
N SER A 90 6.58 2.28 29.40
CA SER A 90 6.06 2.55 28.06
C SER A 90 6.52 1.48 27.07
N THR A 91 7.76 0.99 27.18
CA THR A 91 8.27 -0.14 26.37
C THR A 91 7.42 -1.40 26.58
N MET A 92 7.09 -1.76 27.82
CA MET A 92 6.24 -2.93 28.08
C MET A 92 4.81 -2.76 27.53
N ARG A 93 4.27 -1.54 27.58
CA ARG A 93 2.95 -1.21 27.01
C ARG A 93 2.94 -1.36 25.48
N VAL A 94 4.00 -0.89 24.81
CA VAL A 94 4.20 -1.09 23.36
C VAL A 94 4.28 -2.58 23.03
N LEU A 95 5.10 -3.35 23.73
CA LEU A 95 5.25 -4.79 23.49
C LEU A 95 3.94 -5.56 23.71
N ARG A 96 3.16 -5.20 24.74
CA ARG A 96 1.82 -5.78 24.99
C ARG A 96 0.85 -5.47 23.85
N SER A 97 0.86 -4.23 23.35
CA SER A 97 -0.01 -3.80 22.23
C SER A 97 0.36 -4.52 20.93
N LEU A 98 1.65 -4.67 20.65
CA LEU A 98 2.15 -5.46 19.51
C LEU A 98 1.81 -6.95 19.64
N GLY A 99 1.86 -7.49 20.87
CA GLY A 99 1.45 -8.86 21.16
C GLY A 99 -0.05 -9.11 20.93
N GLN A 100 -0.90 -8.14 21.29
CA GLN A 100 -2.35 -8.18 21.03
C GLN A 100 -2.65 -8.12 19.53
N LEU A 101 -1.96 -7.23 18.79
CA LEU A 101 -2.08 -7.14 17.33
C LEU A 101 -1.65 -8.44 16.62
N ARG A 102 -0.63 -9.15 17.15
CA ARG A 102 -0.20 -10.46 16.61
C ARG A 102 -1.20 -11.57 16.88
N ARG A 103 -1.88 -11.57 18.03
CA ARG A 103 -2.93 -12.55 18.36
C ARG A 103 -4.19 -12.30 17.53
N GLN A 104 -4.59 -11.04 17.35
CA GLN A 104 -5.72 -10.69 16.48
C GLN A 104 -5.45 -11.00 14.99
N ALA A 105 -4.19 -10.94 14.56
CA ALA A 105 -3.78 -11.33 13.21
C ALA A 105 -3.63 -12.85 13.02
N GLY A 106 -3.88 -13.66 14.05
CA GLY A 106 -3.80 -15.11 13.97
C GLY A 106 -4.67 -15.80 15.01
N GLU A 107 -5.95 -16.05 14.68
CA GLU A 107 -6.80 -17.06 15.32
C GLU A 107 -8.00 -17.43 14.42
N HIS A 108 -7.86 -18.53 13.67
CA HIS A 108 -8.87 -19.59 13.68
C HIS A 108 -8.28 -20.71 14.55
N PRO A 109 -8.93 -21.12 15.65
CA PRO A 109 -8.58 -22.33 16.35
C PRO A 109 -9.23 -23.52 15.62
N SER A 110 -8.41 -24.46 15.18
CA SER A 110 -8.88 -25.83 14.92
C SER A 110 -8.36 -26.69 16.06
N GLU A 111 -9.26 -27.01 16.98
CA GLU A 111 -9.12 -28.11 17.91
C GLU A 111 -9.18 -29.44 17.14
N GLU A 112 -8.14 -30.27 17.26
CA GLU A 112 -8.26 -31.72 17.46
C GLU A 112 -6.87 -32.30 17.74
N GLY A 113 -6.69 -32.91 18.91
CA GLY A 113 -5.44 -33.56 19.32
C GLY A 113 -5.16 -33.45 20.81
N ALA A 114 -5.95 -34.13 21.63
CA ALA A 114 -5.65 -34.38 23.03
C ALA A 114 -4.27 -35.06 23.17
N GLY A 115 -3.40 -34.49 24.01
CA GLY A 115 -2.02 -34.95 24.17
C GLY A 115 -1.25 -34.20 25.25
N GLU A 116 -1.79 -34.21 26.46
CA GLU A 116 -1.09 -34.17 27.76
C GLU A 116 0.44 -33.93 27.74
N ARG A 117 0.90 -32.70 28.02
CA ARG A 117 2.23 -32.43 28.62
C ARG A 117 2.19 -31.26 29.59
N THR A 118 2.09 -31.65 30.86
CA THR A 118 2.38 -30.92 32.10
C THR A 118 3.39 -29.76 31.99
N VAL A 119 2.94 -28.57 32.39
CA VAL A 119 3.79 -27.40 32.66
C VAL A 119 4.69 -27.71 33.87
N GLY A 120 5.98 -27.89 33.62
CA GLY A 120 7.00 -28.10 34.65
C GLY A 120 7.20 -26.86 35.52
N ARG A 121 6.44 -26.77 36.61
CA ARG A 121 6.58 -25.82 37.74
C ARG A 121 7.92 -25.88 38.49
N LYS A 122 8.93 -26.59 37.97
CA LYS A 122 10.23 -26.85 38.65
C LYS A 122 11.43 -26.09 38.07
N LYS A 123 11.25 -25.24 37.06
CA LYS A 123 12.31 -24.36 36.52
C LYS A 123 12.10 -22.85 36.76
N PHE A 124 11.01 -22.47 37.45
CA PHE A 124 10.68 -21.07 37.69
C PHE A 124 11.31 -20.46 38.95
N LEU A 125 12.19 -21.19 39.66
CA LEU A 125 12.75 -20.77 40.95
C LEU A 125 14.29 -20.78 41.03
N GLN A 126 15.00 -20.69 39.90
CA GLN A 126 16.48 -20.59 39.89
C GLN A 126 17.06 -19.35 39.22
N LEU A 127 16.26 -18.28 39.01
CA LEU A 127 16.79 -16.96 38.65
C LEU A 127 16.38 -15.95 39.72
N GLY A 128 17.01 -16.09 40.88
CA GLY A 128 17.07 -15.02 41.88
C GLY A 128 18.01 -13.91 41.40
N THR A 129 17.71 -12.70 41.87
CA THR A 129 18.41 -11.41 41.64
C THR A 129 18.30 -10.84 40.22
N GLY A 130 17.74 -9.64 40.15
CA GLY A 130 17.37 -8.96 38.92
C GLY A 130 18.55 -8.56 38.05
N ILE A 131 18.21 -8.26 36.79
CA ILE A 131 18.94 -7.54 35.72
C ILE A 131 19.14 -8.32 34.41
N ALA A 132 19.07 -9.66 34.35
CA ALA A 132 19.55 -10.35 33.13
C ALA A 132 18.59 -11.34 32.46
N VAL A 133 17.39 -10.93 32.00
CA VAL A 133 16.72 -11.61 30.87
C VAL A 133 15.89 -10.61 30.04
N VAL A 134 16.57 -9.73 29.29
CA VAL A 134 15.93 -9.09 28.11
C VAL A 134 16.70 -9.39 26.82
N ALA A 135 17.93 -9.89 26.91
CA ALA A 135 18.71 -10.29 25.72
C ALA A 135 18.26 -11.63 25.09
N GLY A 136 17.57 -12.50 25.84
CA GLY A 136 17.27 -13.87 25.39
C GLY A 136 16.10 -14.04 24.41
N MET A 137 15.20 -13.06 24.29
CA MET A 137 14.05 -13.16 23.37
C MET A 137 14.24 -12.42 22.04
N ILE A 138 15.37 -11.73 21.85
CA ILE A 138 15.72 -11.12 20.55
C ILE A 138 16.47 -12.12 19.64
N LEU A 139 17.05 -13.19 20.20
CA LEU A 139 17.84 -14.17 19.45
C LEU A 139 17.07 -15.40 18.93
N ALA A 140 15.83 -15.62 19.38
CA ALA A 140 14.98 -16.73 18.90
C ALA A 140 13.72 -16.25 18.15
N GLY A 141 13.57 -14.94 17.95
CA GLY A 141 12.54 -14.38 17.10
C GLY A 141 12.95 -14.51 15.65
N ARG A 142 12.64 -15.66 15.03
CA ARG A 142 12.53 -15.79 13.57
C ARG A 142 11.49 -14.78 13.06
N THR A 143 11.87 -13.51 12.98
CA THR A 143 11.25 -12.58 12.05
C THR A 143 11.79 -12.97 10.69
N THR A 144 11.03 -13.79 9.99
CA THR A 144 11.24 -14.02 8.57
C THR A 144 11.33 -12.67 7.86
N ALA A 145 12.49 -12.46 7.23
CA ALA A 145 12.74 -11.62 6.06
C ALA A 145 11.77 -10.45 5.81
N PHE A 146 12.04 -9.29 6.42
CA PHE A 146 11.59 -8.00 5.87
C PHE A 146 12.75 -7.01 5.66
N ALA A 147 14.00 -7.49 5.76
CA ALA A 147 15.22 -6.70 5.55
C ALA A 147 15.98 -7.04 4.25
N GLU A 148 15.48 -7.98 3.45
CA GLU A 148 15.99 -8.25 2.11
C GLU A 148 14.90 -7.99 1.07
N ARG A 149 14.89 -6.75 0.56
CA ARG A 149 15.02 -6.45 -0.87
C ARG A 149 15.08 -4.93 -1.03
N LYS A 150 16.29 -4.39 -0.83
CA LYS A 150 16.70 -3.21 -1.59
C LYS A 150 16.52 -3.59 -3.07
N CYS A 151 15.74 -2.82 -3.84
CA CYS A 151 15.41 -3.06 -5.26
C CYS A 151 14.31 -4.10 -5.58
N ALA A 152 13.24 -4.22 -4.79
CA ALA A 152 12.04 -4.91 -5.28
C ALA A 152 11.18 -3.98 -6.15
N THR A 153 11.09 -4.25 -7.46
CA THR A 153 10.08 -3.64 -8.34
C THR A 153 8.68 -4.12 -7.94
N ILE A 154 7.63 -3.39 -8.34
CA ILE A 154 6.23 -3.81 -8.15
C ILE A 154 6.02 -5.24 -8.68
N ASP A 155 6.63 -5.59 -9.82
CA ASP A 155 6.55 -6.95 -10.38
C ASP A 155 7.15 -8.01 -9.45
N SER A 156 8.31 -7.72 -8.84
CA SER A 156 8.94 -8.67 -7.92
C SER A 156 8.14 -8.85 -6.63
N TRP A 157 7.35 -7.84 -6.24
CA TRP A 157 6.40 -7.94 -5.14
C TRP A 157 5.18 -8.77 -5.54
N ILE A 158 4.62 -8.56 -6.74
CA ILE A 158 3.50 -9.34 -7.26
C ILE A 158 3.87 -10.83 -7.32
N GLU A 159 5.04 -11.15 -7.88
CA GLU A 159 5.48 -12.55 -8.01
C GLU A 159 5.67 -13.20 -6.63
N ALA A 160 6.28 -12.49 -5.68
CA ALA A 160 6.46 -12.99 -4.32
C ALA A 160 5.16 -13.16 -3.52
N ASN A 161 4.07 -12.49 -3.93
CA ASN A 161 2.78 -12.50 -3.25
C ASN A 161 1.66 -13.10 -4.10
N LYS A 162 1.97 -13.80 -5.20
CA LYS A 162 0.97 -14.27 -6.18
C LYS A 162 -0.17 -15.09 -5.57
N GLU A 163 0.14 -15.94 -4.59
CA GLU A 163 -0.83 -16.76 -3.85
C GLU A 163 -1.56 -16.02 -2.72
N ARG A 164 -1.18 -14.77 -2.46
CA ARG A 164 -1.65 -13.93 -1.34
C ARG A 164 -2.09 -12.54 -1.81
N LEU A 165 -2.34 -12.38 -3.11
CA LEU A 165 -2.83 -11.12 -3.65
C LEU A 165 -4.22 -10.83 -3.07
N PRO A 166 -4.54 -9.56 -2.76
CA PRO A 166 -5.88 -9.22 -2.32
C PRO A 166 -6.86 -9.42 -3.48
N GLU A 167 -7.98 -10.09 -3.20
CA GLU A 167 -9.00 -10.41 -4.21
C GLU A 167 -10.29 -9.60 -4.06
N HIS A 168 -10.40 -8.84 -2.98
CA HIS A 168 -11.59 -8.04 -2.66
C HIS A 168 -11.34 -6.57 -2.92
N TYR A 169 -12.40 -5.86 -3.33
CA TYR A 169 -12.36 -4.46 -3.73
C TYR A 169 -11.67 -3.57 -2.68
N ASP A 170 -12.12 -3.60 -1.43
CA ASP A 170 -11.59 -2.77 -0.33
C ASP A 170 -10.11 -3.00 -0.07
N ALA A 171 -9.67 -4.26 -0.16
CA ALA A 171 -8.28 -4.63 0.04
C ALA A 171 -7.40 -4.12 -1.10
N ILE A 172 -7.90 -4.10 -2.34
CA ILE A 172 -7.15 -3.60 -3.50
C ILE A 172 -7.06 -2.06 -3.46
N ILE A 173 -8.16 -1.34 -3.20
CA ILE A 173 -8.16 0.13 -3.24
C ILE A 173 -7.34 0.77 -2.11
N ALA A 174 -7.02 0.01 -1.05
CA ALA A 174 -6.11 0.45 0.02
C ALA A 174 -4.65 0.61 -0.46
N TYR A 175 -4.29 0.05 -1.62
CA TYR A 175 -2.96 0.20 -2.20
C TYR A 175 -2.83 1.50 -3.01
N PRO A 176 -1.61 2.00 -3.23
CA PRO A 176 -1.35 3.03 -4.24
C PRO A 176 -1.80 2.61 -5.65
N MET A 177 -2.17 3.58 -6.49
CA MET A 177 -2.65 3.31 -7.86
C MET A 177 -1.75 2.35 -8.65
N GLU A 178 -0.43 2.51 -8.59
CA GLU A 178 0.52 1.66 -9.34
C GLU A 178 0.47 0.20 -8.88
N TYR A 179 0.25 -0.04 -7.59
CA TYR A 179 0.06 -1.37 -7.02
C TYR A 179 -1.34 -1.92 -7.35
N ARG A 180 -2.39 -1.09 -7.33
CA ARG A 180 -3.74 -1.50 -7.74
C ARG A 180 -3.72 -2.08 -9.15
N MET A 181 -3.04 -1.39 -10.07
CA MET A 181 -2.92 -1.84 -11.45
C MET A 181 -2.19 -3.16 -11.57
N ALA A 182 -1.07 -3.30 -10.86
CA ALA A 182 -0.26 -4.52 -10.92
C ALA A 182 -0.98 -5.73 -10.28
N ILE A 183 -1.64 -5.51 -9.14
CA ILE A 183 -2.49 -6.52 -8.49
C ILE A 183 -3.61 -6.94 -9.44
N PHE A 184 -4.39 -5.98 -9.95
CA PHE A 184 -5.50 -6.26 -10.87
C PHE A 184 -5.04 -7.04 -12.10
N SER A 185 -3.91 -6.65 -12.71
CA SER A 185 -3.35 -7.36 -13.86
C SER A 185 -3.05 -8.84 -13.57
N ALA A 186 -2.62 -9.15 -12.34
CA ALA A 186 -2.26 -10.50 -11.89
C ALA A 186 -3.46 -11.36 -11.43
N LEU A 187 -4.64 -10.78 -11.20
CA LEU A 187 -5.84 -11.51 -10.80
C LEU A 187 -6.37 -12.45 -11.91
N SER A 188 -7.12 -13.47 -11.48
CA SER A 188 -7.95 -14.30 -12.36
C SER A 188 -9.01 -13.45 -13.09
N THR A 189 -9.53 -13.95 -14.20
CA THR A 189 -10.61 -13.29 -14.96
C THR A 189 -11.88 -13.11 -14.11
N GLU A 190 -12.19 -14.10 -13.27
CA GLU A 190 -13.29 -14.03 -12.32
C GLU A 190 -13.11 -12.89 -11.30
N SER A 191 -11.94 -12.81 -10.66
CA SER A 191 -11.68 -11.76 -9.66
C SER A 191 -11.63 -10.36 -10.30
N LYS A 192 -11.16 -10.24 -11.55
CA LYS A 192 -11.23 -8.98 -12.33
C LYS A 192 -12.67 -8.55 -12.60
N SER A 193 -13.52 -9.48 -13.04
CA SER A 193 -14.94 -9.23 -13.27
C SER A 193 -15.64 -8.80 -11.98
N ARG A 194 -15.43 -9.54 -10.89
CA ARG A 194 -15.98 -9.23 -9.57
C ARG A 194 -15.57 -7.84 -9.08
N PHE A 195 -14.30 -7.47 -9.27
CA PHE A 195 -13.80 -6.16 -8.89
C PHE A 195 -14.54 -5.02 -9.60
N TRP A 196 -14.69 -5.11 -10.92
CA TRP A 196 -15.38 -4.07 -11.69
C TRP A 196 -16.88 -4.01 -11.41
N LEU A 197 -17.54 -5.15 -11.22
CA LEU A 197 -18.94 -5.18 -10.82
C LEU A 197 -19.14 -4.48 -9.46
N GLU A 198 -18.27 -4.74 -8.49
CA GLU A 198 -18.32 -4.08 -7.19
C GLU A 198 -18.03 -2.58 -7.31
N HIS A 199 -17.07 -2.17 -8.16
CA HIS A 199 -16.79 -0.76 -8.45
C HIS A 199 -18.03 -0.02 -8.96
N LEU A 200 -18.68 -0.57 -9.98
CA LEU A 200 -19.85 0.01 -10.63
C LEU A 200 -21.06 0.02 -9.69
N ASN A 201 -21.28 -1.06 -8.94
CA ASN A 201 -22.35 -1.12 -7.95
C ASN A 201 -22.18 -0.04 -6.87
N ARG A 202 -20.97 0.15 -6.34
CA ARG A 202 -20.67 1.21 -5.38
C ARG A 202 -20.95 2.58 -5.96
N TYR A 203 -20.54 2.82 -7.21
CA TYR A 203 -20.84 4.07 -7.90
C TYR A 203 -22.35 4.35 -7.95
N CYS A 204 -23.16 3.37 -8.33
CA CYS A 204 -24.63 3.50 -8.32
C CYS A 204 -25.16 3.84 -6.92
N THR A 205 -24.66 3.16 -5.88
CA THR A 205 -25.13 3.39 -4.50
C THR A 205 -24.80 4.77 -3.95
N THR A 206 -23.68 5.37 -4.37
CA THR A 206 -23.25 6.69 -3.92
C THR A 206 -23.80 7.84 -4.77
N HIS A 207 -24.43 7.53 -5.91
CA HIS A 207 -25.03 8.50 -6.83
C HIS A 207 -26.51 8.17 -7.09
N PRO A 208 -27.43 8.39 -6.13
CA PRO A 208 -28.85 8.06 -6.32
C PRO A 208 -29.58 8.95 -7.35
N GLY A 209 -28.94 10.03 -7.85
CA GLY A 209 -29.54 11.00 -8.78
C GLY A 209 -29.17 10.81 -10.25
N LEU A 210 -28.77 9.60 -10.67
CA LEU A 210 -28.34 9.33 -12.03
C LEU A 210 -29.47 9.55 -13.05
N THR A 211 -29.13 10.14 -14.19
CA THR A 211 -30.08 10.29 -15.31
C THR A 211 -30.31 8.95 -16.03
N ALA A 212 -31.34 8.88 -16.87
CA ALA A 212 -31.61 7.69 -17.67
C ALA A 212 -30.42 7.33 -18.60
N GLU A 213 -29.74 8.33 -19.15
CA GLU A 213 -28.55 8.17 -20.00
C GLU A 213 -27.37 7.62 -19.19
N GLN A 214 -27.15 8.13 -17.99
CA GLN A 214 -26.10 7.67 -17.08
C GLN A 214 -26.32 6.22 -16.63
N VAL A 215 -27.58 5.85 -16.34
CA VAL A 215 -27.95 4.47 -16.02
C VAL A 215 -27.67 3.53 -17.20
N LYS A 216 -27.98 3.92 -18.44
CA LYS A 216 -27.66 3.10 -19.63
C LYS A 216 -26.17 2.82 -19.78
N VAL A 217 -25.32 3.82 -19.49
CA VAL A 217 -23.86 3.64 -19.50
C VAL A 217 -23.42 2.66 -18.42
N LEU A 218 -23.96 2.75 -17.21
CA LEU A 218 -23.66 1.83 -16.10
C LEU A 218 -24.11 0.40 -16.40
N ASP A 219 -25.29 0.22 -17.01
CA ASP A 219 -25.78 -1.08 -17.45
C ASP A 219 -24.84 -1.69 -18.51
N SER A 220 -24.38 -0.87 -19.45
CA SER A 220 -23.45 -1.28 -20.51
C SER A 220 -22.08 -1.67 -19.96
N ALA A 221 -21.54 -0.86 -19.03
CA ALA A 221 -20.30 -1.15 -18.32
C ALA A 221 -20.43 -2.45 -17.49
N THR A 222 -21.55 -2.62 -16.78
CA THR A 222 -21.85 -3.81 -15.96
C THR A 222 -21.95 -5.06 -16.82
N ALA A 223 -22.60 -4.99 -17.98
CA ALA A 223 -22.72 -6.12 -18.91
C ALA A 223 -21.35 -6.55 -19.48
N ILE A 224 -20.50 -5.58 -19.84
CA ILE A 224 -19.14 -5.85 -20.32
C ILE A 224 -18.27 -6.43 -19.20
N ALA A 225 -18.26 -5.80 -18.03
CA ALA A 225 -17.48 -6.21 -16.86
C ALA A 225 -17.95 -7.54 -16.24
N GLY A 226 -19.24 -7.88 -16.33
CA GLY A 226 -19.79 -9.14 -15.82
C GLY A 226 -19.45 -10.36 -16.66
N THR A 227 -18.98 -10.15 -17.90
CA THR A 227 -18.56 -11.23 -18.78
C THR A 227 -17.11 -11.59 -18.50
N GLN A 228 -16.82 -12.73 -17.85
CA GLN A 228 -15.44 -13.09 -17.44
C GLN A 228 -14.46 -13.19 -18.62
N SER A 229 -14.92 -13.67 -19.79
CA SER A 229 -14.08 -13.79 -20.99
C SER A 229 -13.59 -12.43 -21.52
N THR A 230 -14.24 -11.31 -21.14
CA THR A 230 -13.75 -9.95 -21.40
C THR A 230 -12.31 -9.75 -20.90
N PHE A 231 -11.91 -10.43 -19.82
CA PHE A 231 -10.61 -10.28 -19.18
C PHE A 231 -9.55 -11.29 -19.64
N GLU A 232 -9.83 -12.05 -20.70
CA GLU A 232 -8.86 -12.97 -21.29
C GLU A 232 -7.62 -12.27 -21.87
N ARG A 233 -6.60 -13.05 -22.21
CA ARG A 233 -5.27 -12.51 -22.51
C ARG A 233 -5.21 -11.62 -23.76
N THR A 234 -6.15 -11.75 -24.69
CA THR A 234 -6.13 -11.03 -25.97
C THR A 234 -7.39 -10.22 -26.10
N LEU A 235 -7.25 -8.90 -26.24
CA LEU A 235 -8.37 -8.02 -26.57
C LEU A 235 -8.67 -8.18 -28.07
N ASP A 236 -9.82 -8.76 -28.39
CA ASP A 236 -10.27 -8.90 -29.76
C ASP A 236 -10.81 -7.56 -30.33
N PRO A 237 -10.84 -7.39 -31.67
CA PRO A 237 -11.27 -6.14 -32.29
C PRO A 237 -12.71 -5.73 -31.98
N ASP A 238 -13.63 -6.68 -31.80
CA ASP A 238 -15.04 -6.38 -31.54
C ASP A 238 -15.22 -5.90 -30.09
N MET A 239 -14.54 -6.52 -29.13
CA MET A 239 -14.48 -6.00 -27.77
C MET A 239 -13.82 -4.63 -27.72
N SER A 240 -12.73 -4.41 -28.47
CA SER A 240 -12.10 -3.08 -28.56
C SER A 240 -13.05 -2.01 -29.10
N ARG A 241 -13.94 -2.36 -30.05
CA ARG A 241 -14.97 -1.43 -30.54
C ARG A 241 -16.00 -1.13 -29.47
N ARG A 242 -16.53 -2.17 -28.80
CA ARG A 242 -17.50 -2.03 -27.70
C ARG A 242 -16.98 -1.17 -26.55
N LEU A 243 -15.68 -1.27 -26.22
CA LEU A 243 -15.05 -0.42 -25.21
C LEU A 243 -14.91 1.04 -25.68
N GLY A 244 -14.66 1.25 -26.98
CA GLY A 244 -14.69 2.57 -27.59
C GLY A 244 -16.08 3.21 -27.50
N ASP A 245 -17.11 2.47 -27.90
CA ASP A 245 -18.51 2.92 -27.83
C ASP A 245 -18.92 3.23 -26.36
N LEU A 246 -18.53 2.36 -25.42
CA LEU A 246 -18.75 2.58 -23.98
C LEU A 246 -18.08 3.88 -23.52
N LYS A 247 -16.84 4.11 -23.92
CA LYS A 247 -16.10 5.32 -23.55
C LYS A 247 -16.77 6.57 -24.08
N GLU A 248 -17.14 6.59 -25.36
CA GLU A 248 -17.82 7.74 -25.97
C GLU A 248 -19.12 8.06 -25.23
N ALA A 249 -19.96 7.05 -25.01
CA ALA A 249 -21.21 7.20 -24.26
C ALA A 249 -20.99 7.67 -22.81
N ALA A 250 -19.96 7.15 -22.14
CA ALA A 250 -19.62 7.58 -20.78
C ALA A 250 -19.17 9.03 -20.73
N VAL A 251 -18.30 9.45 -21.66
CA VAL A 251 -17.83 10.84 -21.74
C VAL A 251 -18.99 11.79 -22.07
N GLU A 252 -19.92 11.40 -22.93
CA GLU A 252 -21.11 12.18 -23.25
C GLU A 252 -22.05 12.33 -22.04
N ALA A 253 -22.31 11.25 -21.30
CA ALA A 253 -23.28 11.27 -20.20
C ALA A 253 -22.75 11.83 -18.87
N PHE A 254 -21.43 11.71 -18.61
CA PHE A 254 -20.81 12.08 -17.34
C PHE A 254 -19.79 13.22 -17.45
N GLY A 255 -19.31 13.51 -18.66
CA GLY A 255 -18.10 14.30 -18.85
C GLY A 255 -16.82 13.49 -18.60
N TYR A 256 -15.71 13.98 -19.13
CA TYR A 256 -14.46 13.21 -19.23
C TYR A 256 -13.90 12.72 -17.90
N ASN A 257 -13.81 13.59 -16.89
CA ASN A 257 -13.18 13.26 -15.61
C ASN A 257 -13.98 12.22 -14.84
N GLU A 258 -15.30 12.35 -14.85
CA GLU A 258 -16.20 11.44 -14.16
C GLU A 258 -16.27 10.09 -14.88
N ALA A 259 -16.34 10.09 -16.22
CA ALA A 259 -16.20 8.87 -17.02
C ALA A 259 -14.86 8.16 -16.74
N ARG A 260 -13.75 8.90 -16.65
CA ARG A 260 -12.44 8.33 -16.31
C ARG A 260 -12.43 7.69 -14.92
N ALA A 261 -13.03 8.36 -13.93
CA ALA A 261 -13.15 7.81 -12.58
C ALA A 261 -13.96 6.51 -12.59
N LEU A 262 -15.04 6.48 -13.37
CA LEU A 262 -15.99 5.36 -13.46
C LEU A 262 -15.45 4.12 -14.18
N ILE A 263 -14.80 4.28 -15.34
CA ILE A 263 -14.45 3.14 -16.21
C ILE A 263 -12.95 2.98 -16.48
N ALA A 264 -12.09 3.89 -16.02
CA ALA A 264 -10.66 3.84 -16.33
C ALA A 264 -9.74 4.02 -15.10
N THR A 265 -10.32 4.14 -13.90
CA THR A 265 -9.57 4.28 -12.65
C THR A 265 -9.93 3.13 -11.71
N LEU A 266 -8.93 2.36 -11.28
CA LEU A 266 -9.16 1.27 -10.32
C LEU A 266 -9.40 1.83 -8.92
N GLY A 267 -10.67 2.05 -8.60
CA GLY A 267 -11.10 2.65 -7.34
C GLY A 267 -10.99 4.17 -7.33
N PRO A 268 -11.14 4.82 -6.16
CA PRO A 268 -11.07 6.27 -6.03
C PRO A 268 -9.71 6.82 -6.51
N PRO A 269 -9.66 8.03 -7.12
CA PRO A 269 -8.41 8.63 -7.53
C PRO A 269 -7.46 8.80 -6.34
N ASP A 270 -6.18 8.49 -6.57
CA ASP A 270 -5.15 8.61 -5.55
C ASP A 270 -4.68 10.08 -5.50
N GLU A 271 -5.09 10.85 -4.49
CA GLU A 271 -4.71 12.27 -4.34
C GLU A 271 -3.18 12.48 -4.19
N SER A 272 -2.41 11.40 -4.02
CA SER A 272 -0.97 11.43 -3.73
C SER A 272 -0.09 10.63 -4.72
N ALA A 273 -0.65 10.16 -5.85
CA ALA A 273 0.11 9.41 -6.87
C ALA A 273 1.12 10.28 -7.64
N ALA A 274 0.85 11.57 -7.80
CA ALA A 274 1.72 12.49 -8.55
C ALA A 274 3.15 12.61 -7.96
N SER A 275 3.33 12.30 -6.67
CA SER A 275 4.59 12.48 -5.93
C SER A 275 5.53 11.27 -5.88
N ARG A 276 5.17 10.11 -6.44
CA ARG A 276 5.90 8.83 -6.22
C ARG A 276 6.54 8.19 -7.44
N ALA A 277 6.35 8.73 -8.64
CA ALA A 277 6.89 8.16 -9.88
C ALA A 277 8.41 8.33 -10.09
N SER A 278 9.13 9.00 -9.17
CA SER A 278 10.49 9.50 -9.41
C SER A 278 11.62 8.62 -8.87
N LEU A 279 11.35 7.40 -8.39
CA LEU A 279 12.36 6.53 -7.73
C LEU A 279 12.68 5.22 -8.47
N LEU A 280 12.22 5.04 -9.71
CA LEU A 280 12.53 3.87 -10.54
C LEU A 280 13.43 4.26 -11.72
N ASP A 281 14.43 3.43 -12.05
CA ASP A 281 15.31 3.58 -13.24
C ASP A 281 14.50 3.66 -14.55
N LYS A 282 13.28 3.09 -14.55
CA LYS A 282 12.30 3.21 -15.62
C LYS A 282 10.89 3.18 -15.01
N PRO A 283 10.07 4.24 -15.12
CA PRO A 283 8.73 4.25 -14.55
C PRO A 283 7.80 3.28 -15.28
N SER A 284 6.75 2.80 -14.62
CA SER A 284 5.65 2.08 -15.30
C SER A 284 4.94 3.00 -16.29
N CYS A 285 4.54 2.46 -17.44
CA CYS A 285 3.72 3.22 -18.40
C CYS A 285 2.36 3.56 -17.76
N GLN A 286 1.84 4.76 -18.03
CA GLN A 286 0.66 5.30 -17.34
C GLN A 286 -0.58 5.37 -18.23
N CYS A 287 -0.43 5.20 -19.55
CA CYS A 287 -1.52 5.31 -20.50
C CYS A 287 -1.37 4.33 -21.66
N SER A 288 -2.45 4.14 -22.42
CA SER A 288 -2.46 3.39 -23.68
C SER A 288 -2.67 4.31 -24.87
N ASP A 289 -1.88 4.16 -25.93
CA ASP A 289 -2.10 4.84 -27.21
C ASP A 289 -3.38 4.40 -27.93
N ARG A 290 -3.93 3.23 -27.59
CA ARG A 290 -5.18 2.70 -28.14
C ARG A 290 -6.42 3.14 -27.38
N ASP A 291 -6.28 3.45 -26.10
CA ASP A 291 -7.37 3.99 -25.28
C ASP A 291 -6.82 4.97 -24.22
N ASN A 292 -6.85 6.25 -24.59
CA ASN A 292 -6.26 7.34 -23.83
C ASN A 292 -7.20 7.88 -22.74
N TRP A 293 -6.78 7.73 -21.48
CA TRP A 293 -7.43 8.34 -20.30
C TRP A 293 -6.53 9.35 -19.58
N CYS A 294 -5.56 9.95 -20.28
CA CYS A 294 -4.80 11.09 -19.74
C CYS A 294 -5.73 12.28 -19.45
N SER A 295 -5.25 13.31 -18.74
CA SER A 295 -6.10 14.47 -18.43
C SER A 295 -6.69 15.11 -19.71
N ASN A 296 -7.80 15.85 -19.61
CA ASN A 296 -8.62 16.30 -20.76
C ASN A 296 -7.86 17.07 -21.89
N ASN A 297 -6.64 17.54 -21.64
CA ASN A 297 -5.78 18.22 -22.64
C ASN A 297 -4.46 17.47 -22.91
N GLN A 298 -4.35 16.21 -22.52
CA GLN A 298 -3.15 15.40 -22.63
C GLN A 298 -3.40 14.22 -23.56
N TYR A 299 -2.35 13.81 -24.27
CA TYR A 299 -2.36 12.61 -25.09
C TYR A 299 -1.44 11.54 -24.51
N CYS A 300 -1.68 10.29 -24.89
CA CYS A 300 -0.79 9.21 -24.55
C CYS A 300 0.41 9.18 -25.52
N GLY A 301 1.55 9.73 -25.08
CA GLY A 301 2.78 9.69 -25.85
C GLY A 301 3.46 8.34 -25.72
N LYS A 302 3.17 7.43 -26.66
CA LYS A 302 3.82 6.11 -26.76
C LYS A 302 5.34 6.24 -26.63
N THR A 303 5.94 5.43 -25.76
CA THR A 303 7.38 5.49 -25.50
C THR A 303 7.93 4.14 -25.08
N ASN A 304 9.22 3.95 -25.32
CA ASN A 304 9.98 2.82 -24.78
C ASN A 304 10.67 3.17 -23.46
N ASN A 305 10.50 4.39 -22.94
CA ASN A 305 11.10 4.87 -21.68
C ASN A 305 10.25 4.55 -20.44
N CYS A 306 9.21 3.72 -20.58
CA CYS A 306 8.43 3.20 -19.47
C CYS A 306 8.26 1.68 -19.59
N GLN A 307 8.00 1.00 -18.48
CA GLN A 307 7.75 -0.43 -18.46
C GLN A 307 6.30 -0.70 -18.86
N ARG A 308 6.10 -1.51 -19.91
CA ARG A 308 4.77 -1.87 -20.39
C ARG A 308 4.14 -2.91 -19.48
N HIS A 309 2.85 -2.76 -19.20
CA HIS A 309 2.05 -3.72 -18.45
C HIS A 309 0.58 -3.62 -18.89
N LYS A 310 -0.26 -4.54 -18.44
CA LYS A 310 -1.71 -4.44 -18.63
C LYS A 310 -2.33 -3.57 -17.54
N GLY A 311 -3.52 -3.03 -17.81
CA GLY A 311 -4.26 -2.23 -16.84
C GLY A 311 -4.64 -0.82 -17.34
N CYS A 312 -4.15 -0.37 -18.49
CA CYS A 312 -4.58 0.93 -19.00
C CYS A 312 -5.90 0.81 -19.77
N GLY A 313 -6.48 1.96 -20.09
CA GLY A 313 -7.71 1.99 -20.87
C GLY A 313 -8.95 1.63 -20.05
N SER A 314 -10.07 1.57 -20.75
CA SER A 314 -11.38 1.22 -20.22
C SER A 314 -11.33 -0.19 -19.65
N LEU A 315 -11.80 -0.34 -18.43
CA LEU A 315 -11.80 -1.56 -17.62
C LEU A 315 -10.40 -2.18 -17.39
N GLY A 316 -9.33 -1.42 -17.65
CA GLY A 316 -7.95 -1.88 -17.54
C GLY A 316 -7.54 -2.96 -18.55
N LEU A 317 -8.21 -3.03 -19.69
CA LEU A 317 -8.02 -4.09 -20.69
C LEU A 317 -6.88 -3.81 -21.68
N TYR A 318 -6.39 -2.58 -21.73
CA TYR A 318 -5.36 -2.17 -22.67
C TYR A 318 -3.97 -2.27 -22.06
N VAL A 319 -2.98 -2.43 -22.93
CA VAL A 319 -1.57 -2.36 -22.56
C VAL A 319 -1.19 -0.90 -22.33
N CYS A 320 -0.69 -0.61 -21.15
CA CYS A 320 0.02 0.62 -20.83
C CYS A 320 1.33 0.66 -21.63
N ASN A 321 1.48 1.64 -22.51
CA ASN A 321 2.63 1.74 -23.42
C ASN A 321 3.13 3.17 -23.67
N GLY A 322 2.61 4.14 -22.91
CA GLY A 322 3.03 5.52 -22.99
C GLY A 322 3.00 6.24 -21.65
N LEU A 323 3.39 7.51 -21.70
CA LEU A 323 3.23 8.47 -20.61
C LEU A 323 2.29 9.58 -21.08
N CYS A 324 1.49 10.12 -20.16
CA CYS A 324 0.65 11.27 -20.45
C CYS A 324 1.53 12.49 -20.73
N LYS A 325 1.30 13.13 -21.89
CA LYS A 325 2.06 14.30 -22.33
C LYS A 325 1.11 15.45 -22.63
N ASN A 326 1.59 16.66 -22.38
CA ASN A 326 0.98 17.85 -22.93
C ASN A 326 1.21 17.88 -24.46
N PRO A 327 0.32 18.55 -25.23
CA PRO A 327 0.35 18.62 -26.68
C PRO A 327 1.72 19.01 -27.24
#